data_AF-A0A535VT93-F1
#
_entry.id   AF-A0A535VT93-F1
#
_cell.length_a   1.000
_cell.length_b   1.000
_cell.length_c   1.000
_cell.angle_alpha   90.00
_cell.angle_beta   90.00
_cell.angle_gamma   90.00
#
_symmetry.space_group_name_H-M   'P 1'
#
loop_
_entity.id
_entity.type
_entity.pdbx_description
1 polymer ?
#
loop_
_entity_poly.entity_id
_entity_poly.type
_entity_poly.pdbx_seq_one_letter_code
_entity_poly.pdbx_strand_id
1 'polypeptide(L)'
;MAARSPVVITWPDLELRIAFEPSPAPLVVYTPAASICVEPLTATPNALALAPAMRRSAGVRILAAGDSLRAGMTLALEATDTPSGY
;
A
#
# COMPACT_ATOMS: atom_id res chain seq x y z
N MET A 1 13.50 -3.18 2.42
CA MET A 1 12.49 -4.13 2.93
C MET A 1 11.15 -3.61 2.44
N ALA A 2 10.35 -4.43 1.76
CA ALA A 2 9.10 -3.96 1.16
C ALA A 2 7.90 -4.39 2.03
N ALA A 3 6.85 -3.58 2.09
CA ALA A 3 5.71 -3.83 2.95
C ALA A 3 4.97 -5.11 2.52
N ARG A 4 4.46 -5.86 3.49
CA ARG A 4 3.66 -7.06 3.24
C ARG A 4 2.18 -6.69 3.26
N SER A 5 1.44 -7.24 2.31
CA SER A 5 -0.02 -7.24 2.31
C SER A 5 -0.54 -8.38 3.22
N PRO A 6 -1.60 -8.17 4.02
CA PRO A 6 -2.31 -6.89 4.22
C PRO A 6 -1.57 -5.97 5.20
N VAL A 7 -1.78 -4.66 5.05
CA VAL A 7 -1.50 -3.67 6.11
C VAL A 7 -2.72 -3.58 7.02
N VAL A 8 -2.49 -3.46 8.33
CA VAL A 8 -3.55 -3.36 9.33
C VAL A 8 -3.44 -2.03 10.05
N ILE A 9 -4.55 -1.30 10.16
CA ILE A 9 -4.71 -0.10 10.97
C ILE A 9 -5.69 -0.44 12.10
N THR A 10 -5.30 -0.17 13.33
CA THR A 10 -6.13 -0.46 14.51
C THR A 10 -6.48 0.83 15.26
N TRP A 11 -7.75 0.92 15.63
CA TRP A 11 -8.31 1.84 16.62
C TRP A 11 -8.84 1.00 17.80
N PRO A 12 -9.22 1.61 18.94
CA PRO A 12 -9.71 0.86 20.10
C PRO A 12 -10.93 -0.05 19.83
N ASP A 13 -11.75 0.31 18.85
CA ASP A 13 -13.03 -0.33 18.53
C ASP A 13 -13.13 -0.80 17.06
N LEU A 14 -12.05 -0.65 16.27
CA LEU A 14 -12.06 -0.91 14.84
C LEU A 14 -10.71 -1.39 14.32
N GLU A 15 -10.73 -2.38 13.44
CA GLU A 15 -9.60 -2.77 12.61
C GLU A 15 -9.94 -2.53 11.12
N LEU A 16 -9.01 -1.92 10.38
CA LEU A 16 -9.04 -1.84 8.93
C LEU A 16 -7.89 -2.66 8.35
N ARG A 17 -8.21 -3.67 7.55
CA ARG A 17 -7.26 -4.48 6.79
C ARG A 17 -7.24 -4.02 5.33
N ILE A 18 -6.07 -3.63 4.86
CA ILE A 18 -5.81 -3.16 3.49
C ILE A 18 -4.98 -4.23 2.79
N ALA A 19 -5.65 -5.11 2.05
CA ALA A 19 -4.99 -6.10 1.21
C ALA A 19 -4.74 -5.49 -0.19
N PHE A 20 -3.54 -5.69 -0.73
CA PHE A 20 -3.19 -5.21 -2.07
C PHE A 20 -2.31 -6.22 -2.81
N GLU A 21 -2.41 -6.18 -4.14
CA GLU A 21 -1.60 -6.98 -5.06
C GLU A 21 -1.15 -6.14 -6.28
N PRO A 22 0.02 -6.43 -6.88
CA PRO A 22 0.99 -7.42 -6.43
C PRO A 22 1.75 -6.97 -5.17
N SER A 23 2.08 -7.93 -4.29
CA SER A 23 2.95 -7.71 -3.15
C SER A 23 4.35 -8.30 -3.43
N PRO A 24 5.44 -7.61 -3.05
CA PRO A 24 5.41 -6.36 -2.31
C PRO A 24 5.38 -5.11 -3.22
N ALA A 25 4.52 -4.17 -2.84
CA ALA A 25 4.47 -2.81 -3.34
C ALA A 25 5.27 -1.89 -2.39
N PRO A 26 6.01 -0.87 -2.87
CA PRO A 26 6.38 0.25 -2.00
C PRO A 26 5.14 0.80 -1.29
N LEU A 27 5.29 1.12 0.00
CA LEU A 27 4.22 1.66 0.84
C LEU A 27 4.66 3.02 1.36
N VAL A 28 3.81 4.03 1.20
CA VAL A 28 3.97 5.33 1.85
C VAL A 28 2.94 5.42 2.98
N VAL A 29 3.41 5.87 4.15
CA VAL A 29 2.54 6.18 5.29
C VAL A 29 2.69 7.67 5.57
N TYR A 30 1.58 8.40 5.53
CA TYR A 30 1.54 9.82 5.83
C TYR A 30 0.47 10.10 6.89
N THR A 31 0.87 10.81 7.95
CA THR A 31 0.04 11.04 9.15
C THR A 31 -0.13 12.55 9.37
N PRO A 32 -1.00 13.23 8.60
CA PRO A 32 -1.39 14.60 8.92
C PRO A 32 -2.23 14.65 10.20
N ALA A 33 -2.46 15.85 10.74
CA ALA A 33 -3.00 16.02 12.10
C ALA A 33 -4.33 15.29 12.40
N ALA A 34 -5.18 15.05 11.39
CA ALA A 34 -6.53 14.47 11.58
C ALA A 34 -6.77 13.20 10.75
N SER A 35 -5.74 12.62 10.12
CA SER A 35 -5.93 11.41 9.31
C SER A 35 -4.65 10.58 9.17
N ILE A 36 -4.81 9.39 8.62
CA ILE A 36 -3.71 8.53 8.19
C ILE A 36 -3.97 8.13 6.74
N CYS A 37 -2.92 8.24 5.92
CA CYS A 37 -2.88 7.74 4.56
C CYS A 37 -1.93 6.55 4.52
N VAL A 38 -2.43 5.41 4.04
CA VAL A 38 -1.63 4.21 3.75
C VAL A 38 -1.73 3.98 2.26
N GLU A 39 -0.61 4.11 1.56
CA GLU A 39 -0.56 4.23 0.10
C GLU A 39 0.33 3.13 -0.50
N PRO A 40 -0.24 1.98 -0.88
CA PRO A 40 0.46 0.99 -1.69
C PRO A 40 0.67 1.54 -3.11
N LEU A 41 1.90 1.50 -3.60
CA LEU A 41 2.30 2.07 -4.89
C LEU A 41 2.86 0.98 -5.82
N THR A 42 2.63 1.10 -7.12
CA THR A 42 3.20 0.17 -8.11
C THR A 42 4.69 0.41 -8.36
N ALA A 43 5.20 1.60 -8.03
CA ALA A 43 6.60 2.00 -8.14
C ALA A 43 6.98 2.97 -7.00
N THR A 44 8.27 3.04 -6.66
CA THR A 44 8.75 3.96 -5.62
C THR A 44 8.53 5.41 -6.05
N PRO A 45 8.30 6.35 -5.11
CA PRO A 45 8.29 7.77 -5.42
C PRO A 45 9.54 8.17 -6.23
N ASN A 46 9.34 8.99 -7.27
CA ASN A 46 10.40 9.45 -8.16
C ASN A 46 11.21 8.36 -8.90
N ALA A 47 10.64 7.16 -9.11
CA ALA A 47 11.36 6.05 -9.76
C ALA A 47 11.89 6.36 -11.18
N LEU A 48 11.26 7.29 -11.91
CA LEU A 48 11.68 7.68 -13.26
C LEU A 48 12.96 8.53 -13.29
N ALA A 49 13.27 9.24 -12.20
CA ALA A 49 14.52 10.00 -12.09
C ALA A 49 15.75 9.10 -11.84
N LEU A 50 15.55 7.83 -11.47
CA LEU A 50 16.62 6.88 -11.30
C LEU A 50 17.29 6.55 -12.64
N ALA A 51 18.55 6.12 -12.57
CA ALA A 51 19.28 5.62 -13.73
C ALA A 51 18.48 4.49 -14.40
N PRO A 52 18.48 4.39 -15.74
CA PRO A 52 17.65 3.41 -16.47
C PRO A 52 17.75 1.98 -15.93
N ALA A 53 18.96 1.54 -15.55
CA ALA A 53 19.22 0.21 -14.98
C ALA A 53 18.49 -0.07 -13.65
N MET A 54 18.13 0.96 -12.89
CA MET A 54 17.50 0.85 -11.56
C MET A 54 15.97 1.00 -11.59
N ARG A 55 15.40 1.46 -12.71
CA ARG A 55 13.96 1.77 -12.82
C ARG A 55 13.09 0.53 -12.62
N ARG A 56 13.49 -0.60 -13.20
CA ARG A 56 12.73 -1.86 -13.09
C ARG A 56 12.63 -2.36 -11.66
N SER A 57 13.75 -2.34 -10.92
CA SER A 57 13.79 -2.70 -9.50
C SER A 57 13.02 -1.72 -8.61
N ALA A 58 12.88 -0.47 -9.05
CA ALA A 58 12.04 0.55 -8.41
C ALA A 58 10.54 0.44 -8.77
N GLY A 59 10.13 -0.61 -9.50
CA GLY A 59 8.73 -0.87 -9.83
C GLY A 59 8.25 -0.29 -11.15
N VAL A 60 9.09 0.45 -11.89
CA VAL A 60 8.72 0.94 -13.23
C VAL A 60 8.43 -0.24 -14.16
N ARG A 61 7.33 -0.14 -14.91
CA ARG A 61 6.92 -1.09 -15.94
C ARG A 61 6.72 -0.34 -17.25
N ILE A 62 7.07 -0.98 -18.36
CA ILE A 62 6.78 -0.53 -19.71
C ILE A 62 5.79 -1.54 -20.27
N LEU A 63 4.67 -1.05 -20.80
CA LEU A 63 3.65 -1.88 -21.45
C LEU A 63 3.73 -1.65 -22.95
N ALA A 64 3.78 -2.73 -23.74
CA ALA A 64 3.67 -2.64 -25.19
C ALA A 64 2.21 -2.41 -25.61
N ALA A 65 1.98 -2.15 -26.90
CA ALA A 65 0.63 -2.05 -27.44
C ALA A 65 -0.14 -3.37 -27.22
N GLY A 66 -1.27 -3.30 -26.52
CA GLY A 66 -2.09 -4.47 -26.17
C GLY A 66 -1.79 -5.08 -24.80
N ASP A 67 -0.69 -4.69 -24.14
CA ASP A 67 -0.39 -5.16 -22.78
C ASP A 67 -1.28 -4.47 -21.74
N SER A 68 -1.50 -5.17 -20.62
CA SER A 68 -2.21 -4.62 -19.46
C SER A 68 -1.47 -4.93 -18.16
N LEU A 69 -1.64 -4.04 -17.18
CA LEU A 69 -1.21 -4.26 -15.82
C LEU A 69 -2.42 -4.18 -14.90
N ARG A 70 -2.57 -5.17 -14.03
CA ARG A 70 -3.59 -5.19 -12.98
C ARG A 70 -2.91 -5.00 -11.64
N ALA A 71 -3.44 -4.09 -10.86
CA ALA A 71 -3.19 -3.96 -9.43
C ALA A 71 -4.56 -3.89 -8.74
N GLY A 72 -4.66 -4.52 -7.58
CA GLY A 72 -5.91 -4.66 -6.83
C GLY A 72 -5.73 -4.23 -5.39
N MET A 73 -6.81 -3.73 -4.80
CA MET A 73 -6.89 -3.42 -3.38
C MET A 73 -8.25 -3.82 -2.83
N THR A 74 -8.26 -4.41 -1.63
CA THR A 74 -9.45 -4.74 -0.87
C THR A 74 -9.34 -4.14 0.52
N LEU A 75 -10.40 -3.47 0.94
CA LEU A 75 -10.56 -2.91 2.28
C LEU A 75 -11.55 -3.77 3.04
N ALA A 76 -11.14 -4.29 4.19
CA ALA A 76 -12.02 -5.02 5.11
C ALA A 76 -12.01 -4.30 6.47
N LEU A 77 -13.20 -3.99 6.99
CA LEU A 77 -13.39 -3.38 8.29
C LEU A 77 -13.98 -4.41 9.25
N GLU A 78 -13.40 -4.52 10.43
CA GLU A 78 -13.85 -5.42 11.50
C GLU A 78 -14.00 -4.59 12.77
N ALA A 79 -15.19 -4.60 13.38
CA ALA A 79 -15.37 -4.03 14.70
C ALA A 79 -14.61 -4.90 15.72
N THR A 80 -13.90 -4.27 16.64
CA THR A 80 -13.24 -4.97 17.74
C THR A 80 -14.02 -4.73 19.02
N ASP A 81 -14.18 -5.77 19.84
CA ASP A 81 -14.80 -5.61 21.16
C ASP A 81 -14.00 -4.57 21.96
N THR A 82 -14.65 -3.46 22.32
CA THR A 82 -14.05 -2.45 23.19
C THR A 82 -13.65 -3.13 24.49
N PRO A 83 -12.38 -3.04 24.96
CA PRO A 83 -12.06 -3.49 26.29
C PRO A 83 -12.94 -2.74 27.29
N SER A 84 -13.84 -3.45 27.97
CA SER A 84 -14.66 -2.94 29.06
C SER A 84 -13.72 -2.45 30.16
N GLY A 85 -13.45 -1.14 30.22
CA GLY A 85 -12.44 -0.63 31.15
C GLY A 85 -12.18 0.86 31.21
N TYR A 86 -13.09 1.72 30.72
CA TYR A 86 -13.11 3.15 31.06
C TYR A 86 -14.34 3.48 31.90
#